data_AF-G0HJJ0-F1
#
_entry.id   AF-G0HJJ0-F1
#
_cell.length_a   1.000
_cell.length_b   1.000
_cell.length_c   1.000
_cell.angle_alpha   90.00
_cell.angle_beta   90.00
_cell.angle_gamma   90.00
#
_symmetry.space_group_name_H-M   'P 1'
#
loop_
_entity.id
_entity.type
_entity.pdbx_description
1 polymer ?
#
loop_
_entity_poly.entity_id
_entity_poly.type
_entity_poly.pdbx_seq_one_letter_code
_entity_poly.pdbx_strand_id
1 'polypeptide(L)'
;MGIFEEGKTDCVKELLKPAERVLKEGLDIGVESFSRREKLWLQIEENYDRYLDGECGEFLRDLDMHFRGKFEGALAILAWSFQQNGETYLPASRRYRDRELEALERVLRYNVFEIYSKEDIMKKIMHRDNNVLGLLREYYHGVDRWIDDALNDPSIKLPLRQFLKTKWDSYKGKINAAIAEATVRFDWFRDFLTMAGEETQAVERTYQRRLEAKDREIEELRRQMEEMLRNFEREKEELRRRLETAKEAEISRLIQEKEEMKRQFEEERRRLIEEISRMKDEEARRMLEEELERMQREMLASIEAMEAEIRRKELQLKEKEMELRKRELELKEKEDEVSKRIKEVMSLAGKVEKGSRFVRLDEARMLEMNFVGRIRSKFRDEVKLLGRTFKVGSVEERKTFDKGSYTGKLSERDLKNVPDNRMVEVRLREKKLLGKKEEITVRALFYGRPERYAEVGFDTDPLELADINALLVDARDEAKDGRIVLLVASPTGFERRIANYVNSGDFHRNFISENVSLALLDLESGELIYNPHDEYAKAFEPMLRLERDEELLAKVKDFLEEKILKRGYVRLEEALEHFAEETVKRAFRELSKEKGYITKFVEGVGYVLVKEGFL
;
A
#
# COMPACT_ATOMS: atom_id res chain seq x y z
N MET A 1 -26.10 30.20 54.96
CA MET A 1 -26.61 30.34 53.57
C MET A 1 -25.43 30.78 52.73
N GLY A 2 -24.73 29.83 52.12
CA GLY A 2 -23.61 30.14 51.22
C GLY A 2 -24.16 30.68 49.92
N ILE A 3 -23.65 31.82 49.48
CA ILE A 3 -23.92 32.43 48.18
C ILE A 3 -23.37 31.46 47.14
N PHE A 4 -24.24 30.78 46.38
CA PHE A 4 -23.80 30.06 45.20
C PHE A 4 -23.28 31.11 44.21
N GLU A 5 -21.98 31.08 43.89
CA GLU A 5 -21.43 31.94 42.84
C GLU A 5 -21.94 31.43 41.48
N GLU A 6 -23.05 32.01 41.03
CA GLU A 6 -23.64 31.73 39.72
C GLU A 6 -22.59 31.90 38.62
N GLY A 7 -22.49 30.89 37.74
CA GLY A 7 -21.52 30.84 36.65
C GLY A 7 -21.59 32.05 35.71
N LYS A 8 -20.43 32.66 35.45
CA LYS A 8 -20.26 33.85 34.60
C LYS A 8 -20.04 33.43 33.15
N THR A 9 -21.09 33.42 32.33
CA THR A 9 -21.01 32.97 30.91
C THR A 9 -20.01 33.77 30.07
N ASP A 10 -19.83 35.06 30.35
CA ASP A 10 -18.88 35.89 29.62
C ASP A 10 -17.43 35.53 29.94
N CYS A 11 -17.14 35.13 31.17
CA CYS A 11 -15.84 34.57 31.56
C CYS A 11 -15.52 33.31 30.74
N VAL A 12 -16.47 32.37 30.65
CA VAL A 12 -16.28 31.12 29.91
C VAL A 12 -16.08 31.38 28.41
N LYS A 13 -16.82 32.33 27.83
CA LYS A 13 -16.62 32.73 26.43
C LYS A 13 -15.21 33.24 26.18
N GLU A 14 -14.68 34.08 27.09
CA GLU A 14 -13.30 34.58 26.96
C GLU A 14 -12.27 33.44 27.03
N LEU A 15 -12.41 32.52 27.99
CA LEU A 15 -11.50 31.37 28.11
C LEU A 15 -11.60 30.43 26.89
N LEU A 16 -12.79 30.27 26.31
CA LEU A 16 -13.02 29.40 25.16
C LEU A 16 -12.56 29.97 23.81
N LYS A 17 -12.27 31.28 23.69
CA LYS A 17 -11.91 31.90 22.39
C LYS A 17 -10.82 31.14 21.61
N PRO A 18 -9.68 30.73 22.21
CA PRO A 18 -8.67 29.97 21.49
C PRO A 18 -9.17 28.59 21.05
N ALA A 19 -9.96 27.92 21.91
CA ALA A 19 -10.55 26.62 21.60
C ALA A 19 -11.56 26.72 20.45
N GLU A 20 -12.44 27.73 20.46
CA GLU A 20 -13.44 27.94 19.41
C GLU A 20 -12.82 28.20 18.04
N ARG A 21 -11.65 28.85 17.99
CA ARG A 21 -10.88 28.97 16.75
C ARG A 21 -10.50 27.60 16.20
N VAL A 22 -9.89 26.74 17.02
CA VAL A 22 -9.49 25.39 16.61
C VAL A 22 -10.70 24.56 16.19
N LEU A 23 -11.80 24.61 16.95
CA LEU A 23 -13.04 23.90 16.63
C LEU A 23 -13.67 24.34 15.30
N LYS A 24 -13.50 25.62 14.94
CA LYS A 24 -14.00 26.17 13.67
C LYS A 24 -13.13 25.75 12.48
N GLU A 25 -11.81 25.69 12.67
CA GLU A 25 -10.87 25.23 11.64
C GLU A 25 -10.95 23.69 11.46
N GLY A 26 -11.28 22.94 12.52
CA GLY A 26 -11.45 21.50 12.43
C GLY A 26 -10.17 20.80 11.99
N LEU A 27 -10.25 19.94 10.98
CA LEU A 27 -9.09 19.22 10.45
C LEU A 27 -8.11 20.15 9.68
N ASP A 28 -8.56 21.33 9.23
CA ASP A 28 -7.73 22.27 8.47
C ASP A 28 -6.62 22.91 9.32
N ILE A 29 -6.72 22.83 10.67
CA ILE A 29 -5.67 23.29 11.58
C ILE A 29 -4.32 22.60 11.30
N GLY A 30 -4.33 21.40 10.69
CA GLY A 30 -3.13 20.65 10.34
C GLY A 30 -2.22 21.39 9.35
N VAL A 31 -2.75 22.36 8.59
CA VAL A 31 -1.97 23.22 7.68
C VAL A 31 -1.16 24.27 8.44
N GLU A 32 -1.55 24.63 9.67
CA GLU A 32 -0.82 25.61 10.47
C GLU A 32 0.55 25.07 10.92
N SER A 33 1.53 25.98 11.04
CA SER A 33 2.88 25.62 11.48
C SER A 33 2.88 25.02 12.89
N PHE A 34 3.82 24.10 13.13
CA PHE A 34 4.00 23.46 14.43
C PHE A 34 3.99 24.46 15.60
N SER A 35 4.78 25.54 15.51
CA SER A 35 4.87 26.56 16.58
C SER A 35 3.55 27.28 16.83
N ARG A 36 2.71 27.44 15.80
CA ARG A 36 1.40 28.07 15.96
C ARG A 36 0.42 27.14 16.68
N ARG A 37 0.40 25.86 16.31
CA ARG A 37 -0.41 24.82 16.96
C ARG A 37 0.04 24.56 18.40
N GLU A 38 1.34 24.54 18.66
CA GLU A 38 1.90 24.43 20.01
C GLU A 38 1.47 25.62 20.89
N LYS A 39 1.56 26.84 20.38
CA LYS A 39 1.08 28.02 21.12
C LYS A 39 -0.41 27.94 21.45
N LEU A 40 -1.22 27.48 20.49
CA LEU A 40 -2.66 27.25 20.72
C LEU A 40 -2.91 26.18 21.76
N TRP A 41 -2.17 25.07 21.72
CA TRP A 41 -2.25 24.01 22.71
C TRP A 41 -2.06 24.56 24.12
N LEU A 42 -0.94 25.25 24.35
CA LEU A 42 -0.59 25.80 25.67
C LEU A 42 -1.65 26.79 26.17
N GLN A 43 -2.14 27.67 25.30
CA GLN A 43 -3.19 28.63 25.66
C GLN A 43 -4.52 27.97 26.01
N ILE A 44 -4.92 26.94 25.27
CA ILE A 44 -6.16 26.21 25.51
C ILE A 44 -6.06 25.39 26.79
N GLU A 45 -4.91 24.74 27.02
CA GLU A 45 -4.64 23.95 28.22
C GLU A 45 -4.68 24.84 29.47
N GLU A 46 -3.98 25.98 29.47
CA GLU A 46 -4.00 26.95 30.58
C GLU A 46 -5.42 27.49 30.84
N ASN A 47 -6.15 27.87 29.79
CA ASN A 47 -7.52 28.34 29.93
C ASN A 47 -8.47 27.26 30.43
N TYR A 48 -8.22 26.00 30.08
CA TYR A 48 -9.03 24.89 30.53
C TYR A 48 -8.79 24.59 32.01
N ASP A 49 -7.54 24.62 32.47
CA ASP A 49 -7.21 24.47 33.89
C ASP A 49 -7.85 25.57 34.73
N ARG A 50 -7.75 26.83 34.29
CA ARG A 50 -8.44 27.98 34.92
C ARG A 50 -9.96 27.80 35.02
N TYR A 51 -10.56 27.23 33.98
CA TYR A 51 -12.00 26.90 34.00
C TYR A 51 -12.30 25.80 35.03
N LEU A 52 -11.48 24.74 35.10
CA LEU A 52 -11.64 23.64 36.04
C LEU A 52 -11.40 24.05 37.50
N ASP A 53 -10.54 25.05 37.73
CA ASP A 53 -10.28 25.66 39.04
C ASP A 53 -11.43 26.58 39.52
N GLY A 54 -12.48 26.73 38.72
CA GLY A 54 -13.70 27.44 39.10
C GLY A 54 -13.63 28.95 38.88
N GLU A 55 -12.69 29.46 38.08
CA GLU A 55 -12.55 30.91 37.84
C GLU A 55 -13.85 31.57 37.33
N CYS A 56 -14.65 30.83 36.56
CA CYS A 56 -15.90 31.30 36.02
C CYS A 56 -17.14 30.95 36.86
N GLY A 57 -16.98 30.42 38.08
CA GLY A 57 -18.09 29.97 38.94
C GLY A 57 -18.67 28.60 38.55
N GLU A 58 -19.77 28.21 39.20
CA GLU A 58 -20.40 26.90 38.98
C GLU A 58 -21.50 26.95 37.93
N PHE A 59 -21.55 25.94 37.06
CA PHE A 59 -22.59 25.79 36.03
C PHE A 59 -23.41 24.53 36.26
N LEU A 60 -24.65 24.53 35.73
CA LEU A 60 -25.44 23.30 35.61
C LEU A 60 -24.64 22.25 34.84
N ARG A 61 -24.77 20.99 35.26
CA ARG A 61 -23.98 19.85 34.75
C ARG A 61 -23.92 19.77 33.22
N ASP A 62 -25.03 20.05 32.54
CA ASP A 62 -25.08 19.97 31.07
C ASP A 62 -24.28 21.08 30.39
N LEU A 63 -24.32 22.29 30.96
CA LEU A 63 -23.53 23.43 30.48
C LEU A 63 -22.04 23.24 30.79
N ASP A 64 -21.71 22.79 32.00
CA ASP A 64 -20.34 22.43 32.37
C ASP A 64 -19.76 21.37 31.41
N MET A 65 -20.50 20.29 31.16
CA MET A 65 -20.07 19.24 30.24
C MET A 65 -19.90 19.76 28.81
N HIS A 66 -20.77 20.67 28.36
CA HIS A 66 -20.66 21.30 27.04
C HIS A 66 -19.39 22.15 26.93
N PHE A 67 -19.07 22.95 27.94
CA PHE A 67 -17.86 23.79 27.94
C PHE A 67 -16.59 22.93 28.02
N ARG A 68 -16.54 21.94 28.90
CA ARG A 68 -15.42 20.98 28.98
C ARG A 68 -15.23 20.23 27.66
N GLY A 69 -16.32 19.85 27.00
CA GLY A 69 -16.29 19.20 25.70
C GLY A 69 -15.64 20.07 24.62
N LYS A 70 -15.87 21.39 24.63
CA LYS A 70 -15.21 22.31 23.68
C LYS A 70 -13.69 22.37 23.89
N PHE A 71 -13.23 22.47 25.13
CA PHE A 71 -11.79 22.45 25.44
C PHE A 71 -11.15 21.13 25.02
N GLU A 72 -11.72 20.00 25.44
CA GLU A 72 -11.21 18.66 25.11
C GLU A 72 -11.26 18.38 23.60
N GLY A 73 -12.31 18.81 22.91
CA GLY A 73 -12.40 18.69 21.45
C GLY A 73 -11.30 19.49 20.73
N ALA A 74 -11.06 20.73 21.15
CA ALA A 74 -10.01 21.56 20.56
C ALA A 74 -8.61 20.97 20.79
N LEU A 75 -8.32 20.51 22.02
CA LEU A 75 -7.05 19.85 22.33
C LEU A 75 -6.90 18.53 21.54
N ALA A 76 -7.95 17.72 21.42
CA ALA A 76 -7.90 16.48 20.64
C ALA A 76 -7.63 16.74 19.15
N ILE A 77 -8.21 17.80 18.57
CA ILE A 77 -7.96 18.22 17.19
C ILE A 77 -6.49 18.63 16.99
N LEU A 78 -5.93 19.39 17.93
CA LEU A 78 -4.50 19.73 17.89
C LEU A 78 -3.63 18.48 18.03
N ALA A 79 -3.95 17.57 18.95
CA ALA A 79 -3.23 16.31 19.10
C ALA A 79 -3.23 15.47 17.82
N TRP A 80 -4.41 15.32 17.21
CA TRP A 80 -4.57 14.68 15.91
C TRP A 80 -3.69 15.35 14.85
N SER A 81 -3.66 16.69 14.80
CA SER A 81 -2.86 17.40 13.79
C SER A 81 -1.36 17.16 13.91
N PHE A 82 -0.82 17.05 15.13
CA PHE A 82 0.60 16.71 15.33
C PHE A 82 0.89 15.28 14.86
N GLN A 83 0.00 14.34 15.17
CA GLN A 83 0.12 12.93 14.76
C GLN A 83 0.08 12.79 13.22
N GLN A 84 -0.88 13.44 12.56
CA GLN A 84 -1.03 13.39 11.11
C GLN A 84 0.16 13.97 10.35
N ASN A 85 0.78 15.03 10.89
CA ASN A 85 1.97 15.64 10.28
C ASN A 85 3.27 14.87 10.60
N GLY A 86 3.20 13.75 11.34
CA GLY A 86 4.37 12.99 11.77
C GLY A 86 5.25 13.76 12.77
N GLU A 87 4.69 14.75 13.46
CA GLU A 87 5.40 15.61 14.38
C GLU A 87 5.34 15.04 15.81
N THR A 88 6.47 15.01 16.49
CA THR A 88 6.51 14.55 17.88
C THR A 88 6.25 15.70 18.84
N TYR A 89 5.04 15.78 19.39
CA TYR A 89 4.70 16.66 20.50
C TYR A 89 4.26 15.83 21.72
N LEU A 90 5.15 15.72 22.71
CA LEU A 90 4.98 14.82 23.86
C LEU A 90 3.74 15.12 24.72
N PRO A 91 3.36 16.39 25.02
CA PRO A 91 2.16 16.68 25.78
C PRO A 91 0.89 16.13 25.11
N ALA A 92 0.75 16.32 23.79
CA ALA A 92 -0.37 15.75 23.03
C ALA A 92 -0.37 14.23 23.00
N SER A 93 0.80 13.63 22.72
CA SER A 93 0.96 12.17 22.58
C SER A 93 0.68 11.43 23.90
N ARG A 94 0.85 12.08 25.04
CA ARG A 94 0.54 11.52 26.37
C ARG A 94 -0.91 11.74 26.78
N ARG A 95 -1.56 12.78 26.25
CA ARG A 95 -2.91 13.18 26.67
C ARG A 95 -4.02 12.32 26.06
N TYR A 96 -3.84 11.85 24.83
CA TYR A 96 -4.83 11.07 24.07
C TYR A 96 -4.24 9.77 23.56
N ARG A 97 -5.06 8.72 23.55
CA ARG A 97 -4.71 7.44 22.93
C ARG A 97 -5.13 7.41 21.46
N ASP A 98 -4.54 6.49 20.70
CA ASP A 98 -4.84 6.30 19.28
C ASP A 98 -6.34 6.12 19.02
N ARG A 99 -7.04 5.34 19.86
CA ARG A 99 -8.49 5.13 19.73
C ARG A 99 -9.31 6.43 19.90
N GLU A 100 -8.86 7.36 20.75
CA GLU A 100 -9.55 8.65 20.95
C GLU A 100 -9.38 9.56 19.74
N LEU A 101 -8.18 9.56 19.14
CA LEU A 101 -7.88 10.34 17.94
C LEU A 101 -8.51 9.73 16.68
N GLU A 102 -8.60 8.40 16.60
CA GLU A 102 -9.33 7.70 15.53
C GLU A 102 -10.82 8.04 15.57
N ALA A 103 -11.44 8.03 16.76
CA ALA A 103 -12.85 8.41 16.92
C ALA A 103 -13.09 9.87 16.50
N LEU A 104 -12.17 10.77 16.87
CA LEU A 104 -12.20 12.16 16.46
C LEU A 104 -12.13 12.32 14.95
N GLU A 105 -11.13 11.71 14.31
CA GLU A 105 -10.93 11.80 12.86
C GLU A 105 -12.15 11.30 12.10
N ARG A 106 -12.68 10.13 12.49
CA ARG A 106 -13.85 9.54 11.83
C ARG A 106 -15.09 10.43 11.95
N VAL A 107 -15.34 11.05 13.10
CA VAL A 107 -16.45 12.01 13.25
C VAL A 107 -16.22 13.26 12.40
N LEU A 108 -15.02 13.83 12.43
CA LEU A 108 -14.72 15.09 11.72
C LEU A 108 -14.61 14.93 10.21
N ARG A 109 -14.32 13.74 9.68
CA ARG A 109 -14.36 13.45 8.23
C ARG A 109 -15.74 13.68 7.61
N TYR A 110 -16.80 13.71 8.42
CA TYR A 110 -18.17 14.00 8.02
C TYR A 110 -18.53 15.50 8.13
N ASN A 111 -17.57 16.39 8.40
CA ASN A 111 -17.80 17.83 8.53
C ASN A 111 -18.43 18.48 7.29
N VAL A 112 -18.30 17.89 6.10
CA VAL A 112 -18.99 18.34 4.88
C VAL A 112 -20.51 18.42 5.07
N PHE A 113 -21.08 17.58 5.95
CA PHE A 113 -22.51 17.56 6.27
C PHE A 113 -22.91 18.61 7.32
N GLU A 114 -21.96 19.34 7.91
CA GLU A 114 -22.24 20.43 8.84
C GLU A 114 -22.99 21.56 8.13
N ILE A 115 -22.54 21.90 6.92
CA ILE A 115 -23.13 22.96 6.09
C ILE A 115 -24.23 22.46 5.14
N TYR A 116 -24.34 21.15 4.91
CA TYR A 116 -25.36 20.61 4.00
C TYR A 116 -26.71 20.46 4.69
N SER A 117 -27.77 20.84 3.96
CA SER A 117 -29.15 20.43 4.27
C SER A 117 -29.42 19.02 3.73
N LYS A 118 -30.54 18.41 4.12
CA LYS A 118 -30.99 17.14 3.54
C LYS A 118 -31.11 17.26 2.02
N GLU A 119 -31.65 18.37 1.53
CA GLU A 119 -31.85 18.66 0.11
C GLU A 119 -30.53 18.76 -0.65
N ASP A 120 -29.48 19.28 -0.02
CA ASP A 120 -28.15 19.35 -0.63
C ASP A 120 -27.51 17.96 -0.72
N ILE A 121 -27.65 17.12 0.31
CA ILE A 121 -27.23 15.71 0.25
C ILE A 121 -27.99 14.99 -0.88
N MET A 122 -29.30 15.22 -1.02
CA MET A 122 -30.11 14.63 -2.09
C MET A 122 -29.65 15.08 -3.49
N LYS A 123 -29.29 16.36 -3.67
CA LYS A 123 -28.70 16.84 -4.94
C LYS A 123 -27.36 16.16 -5.22
N LYS A 124 -26.51 16.00 -4.19
CA LYS A 124 -25.21 15.32 -4.30
C LYS A 124 -25.36 13.85 -4.68
N ILE A 125 -26.35 13.14 -4.11
CA ILE A 125 -26.72 11.78 -4.50
C ILE A 125 -27.19 11.76 -5.97
N MET A 126 -28.11 12.65 -6.35
CA MET A 126 -28.65 12.73 -7.71
C MET A 126 -27.54 12.97 -8.76
N HIS A 127 -26.56 13.82 -8.44
CA HIS A 127 -25.40 14.11 -9.30
C HIS A 127 -24.29 13.07 -9.21
N ARG A 128 -24.45 12.03 -8.38
CA ARG A 128 -23.46 10.98 -8.14
C ARG A 128 -22.10 11.54 -7.72
N ASP A 129 -22.11 12.51 -6.80
CA ASP A 129 -20.89 13.08 -6.23
C ASP A 129 -20.14 11.98 -5.46
N ASN A 130 -19.01 11.51 -6.00
CA ASN A 130 -18.27 10.36 -5.45
C ASN A 130 -17.81 10.56 -4.01
N ASN A 131 -17.48 11.80 -3.61
CA ASN A 131 -17.03 12.09 -2.24
C ASN A 131 -18.20 11.91 -1.26
N VAL A 132 -19.37 12.46 -1.59
CA VAL A 132 -20.57 12.30 -0.75
C VAL A 132 -21.08 10.86 -0.80
N LEU A 133 -21.12 10.23 -1.98
CA LEU A 133 -21.55 8.84 -2.14
C LEU A 133 -20.66 7.88 -1.35
N GLY A 134 -19.34 8.09 -1.35
CA GLY A 134 -18.39 7.33 -0.53
C GLY A 134 -18.71 7.42 0.95
N LEU A 135 -18.88 8.64 1.48
CA LEU A 135 -19.24 8.86 2.88
C LEU A 135 -20.60 8.24 3.25
N LEU A 136 -21.61 8.36 2.38
CA LEU A 136 -22.92 7.76 2.62
C LEU A 136 -22.88 6.23 2.61
N ARG A 137 -22.02 5.65 1.77
CA ARG A 137 -21.81 4.20 1.70
C ARG A 137 -21.08 3.67 2.92
N GLU A 138 -20.00 4.33 3.35
CA GLU A 138 -19.29 4.02 4.59
C GLU A 138 -20.24 4.12 5.80
N TYR A 139 -21.05 5.17 5.86
CA TYR A 139 -22.10 5.35 6.85
C TYR A 139 -23.07 4.16 6.87
N TYR A 140 -23.63 3.79 5.71
CA TYR A 140 -24.58 2.69 5.55
C TYR A 140 -23.99 1.34 5.99
N HIS A 141 -22.70 1.10 5.75
CA HIS A 141 -22.03 -0.16 6.08
C HIS A 141 -21.52 -0.29 7.52
N GLY A 142 -21.67 0.74 8.36
CA GLY A 142 -21.48 0.57 9.80
C GLY A 142 -20.65 1.61 10.52
N VAL A 143 -20.26 2.72 9.87
CA VAL A 143 -19.60 3.83 10.59
C VAL A 143 -20.48 4.35 11.73
N ASP A 144 -21.80 4.42 11.56
CA ASP A 144 -22.71 4.85 12.64
C ASP A 144 -22.62 3.94 13.87
N ARG A 145 -22.63 2.62 13.66
CA ARG A 145 -22.49 1.63 14.75
C ARG A 145 -21.13 1.74 15.42
N TRP A 146 -20.06 1.87 14.62
CA TRP A 146 -18.71 2.01 15.16
C TRP A 146 -18.56 3.29 16.00
N ILE A 147 -19.15 4.40 15.56
CA ILE A 147 -19.12 5.66 16.32
C ILE A 147 -19.94 5.51 17.60
N ASP A 148 -21.13 4.90 17.54
CA ASP A 148 -21.92 4.61 18.73
C ASP A 148 -21.15 3.71 19.71
N ASP A 149 -20.39 2.71 19.24
CA ASP A 149 -19.51 1.88 20.06
C ASP A 149 -18.37 2.69 20.70
N ALA A 150 -17.76 3.60 19.96
CA ALA A 150 -16.73 4.51 20.48
C ALA A 150 -17.30 5.49 21.54
N LEU A 151 -18.51 6.02 21.32
CA LEU A 151 -19.21 6.88 22.29
C LEU A 151 -19.65 6.11 23.55
N ASN A 152 -19.82 4.79 23.47
CA ASN A 152 -20.11 3.95 24.61
C ASN A 152 -18.85 3.40 25.31
N ASP A 153 -17.66 3.58 24.74
CA ASP A 153 -16.41 3.12 25.34
C ASP A 153 -16.08 3.94 26.61
N PRO A 154 -16.07 3.32 27.80
CA PRO A 154 -15.75 4.02 29.05
C PRO A 154 -14.29 4.46 29.11
N SER A 155 -13.44 3.93 28.23
CA SER A 155 -12.06 4.33 28.15
C SER A 155 -11.95 5.78 27.64
N ILE A 156 -12.79 6.22 26.70
CA ILE A 156 -12.73 7.58 26.15
C ILE A 156 -13.28 8.58 27.18
N LYS A 157 -12.53 9.66 27.43
CA LYS A 157 -12.90 10.69 28.41
C LYS A 157 -14.31 11.23 28.15
N LEU A 158 -15.12 11.35 29.20
CA LEU A 158 -16.52 11.76 29.08
C LEU A 158 -16.73 13.11 28.36
N PRO A 159 -15.94 14.18 28.63
CA PRO A 159 -16.14 15.43 27.90
C PRO A 159 -15.79 15.32 26.40
N LEU A 160 -14.78 14.52 26.05
CA LEU A 160 -14.47 14.23 24.64
C LEU A 160 -15.60 13.45 23.98
N ARG A 161 -16.15 12.43 24.65
CA ARG A 161 -17.34 11.72 24.16
C ARG A 161 -18.53 12.65 23.94
N GLN A 162 -18.78 13.60 24.86
CA GLN A 162 -19.85 14.58 24.69
C GLN A 162 -19.62 15.45 23.45
N PHE A 163 -18.39 15.91 23.22
CA PHE A 163 -18.03 16.67 22.02
C PHE A 163 -18.28 15.87 20.74
N LEU A 164 -17.75 14.64 20.67
CA LEU A 164 -17.92 13.74 19.52
C LEU A 164 -19.39 13.43 19.26
N LYS A 165 -20.16 13.14 20.31
CA LYS A 165 -21.61 12.90 20.21
C LYS A 165 -22.34 14.12 19.64
N THR A 166 -22.05 15.31 20.16
CA THR A 166 -22.69 16.55 19.69
C THR A 166 -22.39 16.81 18.22
N LYS A 167 -21.14 16.60 17.79
CA LYS A 167 -20.75 16.72 16.38
C LYS A 167 -21.43 15.66 15.51
N TRP A 168 -21.41 14.39 15.92
CA TRP A 168 -22.02 13.29 15.18
C TRP A 168 -23.53 13.46 15.00
N ASP A 169 -24.25 13.80 16.08
CA ASP A 169 -25.70 14.02 16.06
C ASP A 169 -26.10 15.14 15.08
N SER A 170 -25.23 16.15 14.90
CA SER A 170 -25.48 17.26 13.98
C SER A 170 -25.51 16.84 12.49
N TYR A 171 -24.90 15.71 12.15
CA TYR A 171 -24.86 15.15 10.79
C TYR A 171 -25.82 13.97 10.63
N LYS A 172 -25.84 13.05 11.61
CA LYS A 172 -26.55 11.75 11.59
C LYS A 172 -28.02 11.87 11.14
N GLY A 173 -28.75 12.84 11.68
CA GLY A 173 -30.17 13.04 11.35
C GLY A 173 -30.41 13.36 9.87
N LYS A 174 -29.59 14.25 9.29
CA LYS A 174 -29.71 14.66 7.88
C LYS A 174 -29.30 13.54 6.94
N ILE A 175 -28.24 12.82 7.29
CA ILE A 175 -27.74 11.66 6.53
C ILE A 175 -28.80 10.56 6.48
N ASN A 176 -29.36 10.17 7.62
CA ASN A 176 -30.43 9.16 7.71
C ASN A 176 -31.64 9.53 6.84
N ALA A 177 -32.10 10.79 6.95
CA ALA A 177 -33.23 11.26 6.18
C ALA A 177 -32.96 11.26 4.67
N ALA A 178 -31.74 11.63 4.25
CA ALA A 178 -31.35 11.63 2.84
C ALA A 178 -31.21 10.22 2.29
N ILE A 179 -30.57 9.29 3.01
CA ILE A 179 -30.43 7.88 2.59
C ILE A 179 -31.81 7.22 2.46
N ALA A 180 -32.69 7.42 3.45
CA ALA A 180 -34.04 6.85 3.42
C ALA A 180 -34.86 7.35 2.21
N GLU A 181 -34.79 8.64 1.89
CA GLU A 181 -35.47 9.16 0.69
C GLU A 181 -34.82 8.65 -0.60
N ALA A 182 -33.49 8.70 -0.68
CA ALA A 182 -32.76 8.33 -1.89
C ALA A 182 -32.89 6.85 -2.25
N THR A 183 -32.93 5.95 -1.26
CA THR A 183 -33.11 4.50 -1.50
C THR A 183 -34.51 4.16 -2.04
N VAL A 184 -35.52 4.96 -1.70
CA VAL A 184 -36.88 4.83 -2.27
C VAL A 184 -36.95 5.42 -3.67
N ARG A 185 -36.24 6.53 -3.89
CA ARG A 185 -36.36 7.36 -5.10
C ARG A 185 -35.42 6.96 -6.24
N PHE A 186 -34.30 6.31 -5.93
CA PHE A 186 -33.25 5.97 -6.87
C PHE A 186 -32.82 4.50 -6.71
N ASP A 187 -33.31 3.62 -7.59
CA ASP A 187 -32.93 2.20 -7.57
C ASP A 187 -31.41 2.00 -7.66
N TRP A 188 -30.73 2.78 -8.51
CA TRP A 188 -29.27 2.71 -8.66
C TRP A 188 -28.52 3.04 -7.36
N PHE A 189 -29.08 3.90 -6.49
CA PHE A 189 -28.45 4.27 -5.23
C PHE A 189 -28.62 3.17 -4.19
N ARG A 190 -29.78 2.52 -4.16
CA ARG A 190 -29.99 1.30 -3.36
C ARG A 190 -29.02 0.20 -3.78
N ASP A 191 -28.85 -0.01 -5.08
CA ASP A 191 -27.92 -1.01 -5.61
C ASP A 191 -26.47 -0.63 -5.26
N PHE A 192 -26.09 0.65 -5.41
CA PHE A 192 -24.79 1.17 -5.01
C PHE A 192 -24.46 0.92 -3.52
N LEU A 193 -25.42 1.15 -2.63
CA LEU A 193 -25.28 0.90 -1.19
C LEU A 193 -25.20 -0.60 -0.83
N THR A 194 -25.72 -1.49 -1.68
CA THR A 194 -25.78 -2.93 -1.40
C THR A 194 -24.68 -3.74 -2.08
N MET A 195 -24.18 -3.29 -3.24
CA MET A 195 -23.21 -4.00 -4.08
C MET A 195 -21.83 -4.25 -3.43
N ALA A 196 -21.41 -3.55 -2.37
CA ALA A 196 -20.12 -3.82 -1.69
C ALA A 196 -20.21 -4.87 -0.58
N GLY A 197 -21.39 -5.22 -0.09
CA GLY A 197 -21.49 -6.07 1.12
C GLY A 197 -21.09 -7.53 0.89
N GLU A 198 -21.42 -8.07 -0.28
CA GLU A 198 -21.33 -9.52 -0.54
C GLU A 198 -20.03 -9.93 -1.24
N GLU A 199 -19.56 -9.14 -2.21
CA GLU A 199 -18.30 -9.44 -2.93
C GLU A 199 -17.06 -9.16 -2.07
N THR A 200 -17.04 -8.04 -1.33
CA THR A 200 -15.92 -7.68 -0.46
C THR A 200 -15.76 -8.67 0.70
N GLN A 201 -16.85 -9.13 1.31
CA GLN A 201 -16.78 -10.14 2.38
C GLN A 201 -16.44 -11.55 1.88
N ALA A 202 -16.90 -11.94 0.69
CA ALA A 202 -16.50 -13.22 0.10
C ALA A 202 -15.01 -13.21 -0.25
N VAL A 203 -14.52 -12.12 -0.83
CA VAL A 203 -13.11 -11.94 -1.20
C VAL A 203 -12.21 -11.80 0.02
N GLU A 204 -12.62 -11.06 1.06
CA GLU A 204 -11.85 -10.92 2.31
C GLU A 204 -11.74 -12.25 3.07
N ARG A 205 -12.81 -13.07 3.07
CA ARG A 205 -12.73 -14.46 3.57
C ARG A 205 -11.80 -15.32 2.70
N THR A 206 -11.74 -15.08 1.39
CA THR A 206 -10.84 -15.84 0.49
C THR A 206 -9.39 -15.39 0.67
N TYR A 207 -9.16 -14.10 0.91
CA TYR A 207 -7.87 -13.50 1.22
C TYR A 207 -7.35 -13.96 2.58
N GLN A 208 -8.19 -13.91 3.61
CA GLN A 208 -7.89 -14.48 4.94
C GLN A 208 -7.60 -15.98 4.85
N ARG A 209 -8.39 -16.77 4.11
CA ARG A 209 -8.10 -18.21 3.91
C ARG A 209 -6.77 -18.44 3.20
N ARG A 210 -6.38 -17.59 2.25
CA ARG A 210 -5.08 -17.71 1.56
C ARG A 210 -3.92 -17.27 2.45
N LEU A 211 -4.11 -16.24 3.28
CA LEU A 211 -3.15 -15.84 4.32
C LEU A 211 -2.98 -16.96 5.34
N GLU A 212 -4.07 -17.50 5.88
CA GLU A 212 -4.05 -18.66 6.78
C GLU A 212 -3.47 -19.93 6.13
N ALA A 213 -3.63 -20.11 4.82
CA ALA A 213 -3.01 -21.23 4.09
C ALA A 213 -1.49 -21.04 3.97
N LYS A 214 -1.03 -19.80 3.73
CA LYS A 214 0.40 -19.48 3.71
C LYS A 214 1.03 -19.51 5.10
N ASP A 215 0.32 -19.06 6.13
CA ASP A 215 0.77 -19.18 7.52
C ASP A 215 0.91 -20.64 7.93
N ARG A 216 -0.03 -21.49 7.51
CA ARG A 216 0.07 -22.95 7.66
C ARG A 216 1.24 -23.55 6.91
N GLU A 217 1.50 -23.11 5.68
CA GLU A 217 2.67 -23.55 4.90
C GLU A 217 3.98 -23.16 5.60
N ILE A 218 4.05 -21.96 6.19
CA ILE A 218 5.19 -21.50 6.98
C ILE A 218 5.36 -22.34 8.26
N GLU A 219 4.27 -22.65 8.97
CA GLU A 219 4.32 -23.51 10.15
C GLU A 219 4.74 -24.94 9.80
N GLU A 220 4.27 -25.49 8.68
CA GLU A 220 4.66 -26.82 8.20
C GLU A 220 6.16 -26.85 7.84
N LEU A 221 6.65 -25.84 7.13
CA LEU A 221 8.07 -25.69 6.81
C LEU A 221 8.94 -25.55 8.06
N ARG A 222 8.49 -24.76 9.05
CA ARG A 222 9.17 -24.66 10.35
C ARG A 222 9.21 -26.01 11.06
N ARG A 223 8.09 -26.73 11.09
CA ARG A 223 8.01 -28.05 11.73
C ARG A 223 8.94 -29.07 11.06
N GLN A 224 8.93 -29.13 9.72
CA GLN A 224 9.82 -30.00 8.96
C GLN A 224 11.28 -29.69 9.22
N MET A 225 11.62 -28.39 9.33
CA MET A 225 12.99 -27.98 9.63
C MET A 225 13.40 -28.32 11.06
N GLU A 226 12.54 -28.10 12.05
CA GLU A 226 12.80 -28.54 13.43
C GLU A 226 12.95 -30.06 13.55
N GLU A 227 12.17 -30.83 12.79
CA GLU A 227 12.28 -32.29 12.76
C GLU A 227 13.60 -32.74 12.13
N MET A 228 14.00 -32.09 11.03
CA MET A 228 15.29 -32.34 10.39
C MET A 228 16.46 -32.02 11.32
N LEU A 229 16.42 -30.88 12.03
CA LEU A 229 17.42 -30.50 13.02
C LEU A 229 17.49 -31.51 14.17
N ARG A 230 16.34 -31.94 14.71
CA ARG A 230 16.27 -32.95 15.78
C ARG A 230 16.81 -34.31 15.35
N ASN A 231 16.58 -34.71 14.11
CA ASN A 231 17.11 -35.96 13.58
C ASN A 231 18.63 -35.86 13.34
N PHE A 232 19.10 -34.72 12.82
CA PHE A 232 20.51 -34.47 12.61
C PHE A 232 21.30 -34.39 13.93
N GLU A 233 20.76 -33.74 14.97
CA GLU A 233 21.37 -33.74 16.31
C GLU A 233 21.49 -35.15 16.88
N ARG A 234 20.44 -35.98 16.71
CA ARG A 234 20.48 -37.38 17.14
C ARG A 234 21.54 -38.18 16.39
N GLU A 235 21.60 -38.06 15.06
CA GLU A 235 22.63 -38.72 14.24
C GLU A 235 24.04 -38.25 14.64
N LYS A 236 24.24 -36.95 14.84
CA LYS A 236 25.51 -36.36 15.27
C LYS A 236 25.94 -36.92 16.62
N GLU A 237 25.03 -37.00 17.58
CA GLU A 237 25.36 -37.50 18.92
C GLU A 237 25.62 -39.01 18.91
N GLU A 238 24.87 -39.78 18.12
CA GLU A 238 25.13 -41.21 17.94
C GLU A 238 26.47 -41.48 17.26
N LEU A 239 26.81 -40.73 16.19
CA LEU A 239 28.11 -40.83 15.53
C LEU A 239 29.24 -40.42 16.47
N ARG A 240 29.06 -39.34 17.23
CA ARG A 240 30.07 -38.85 18.19
C ARG A 240 30.34 -39.89 19.27
N ARG A 241 29.30 -40.51 19.83
CA ARG A 241 29.45 -41.62 20.79
C ARG A 241 30.19 -42.79 20.15
N ARG A 242 29.82 -43.20 18.93
CA ARG A 242 30.52 -44.28 18.21
C ARG A 242 32.00 -43.95 17.96
N LEU A 243 32.31 -42.69 17.62
CA LEU A 243 33.68 -42.20 17.42
C LEU A 243 34.48 -42.18 18.73
N GLU A 244 33.91 -41.68 19.82
CA GLU A 244 34.54 -41.70 21.16
C GLU A 244 34.79 -43.13 21.63
N THR A 245 33.79 -44.02 21.48
CA THR A 245 33.94 -45.43 21.88
C THR A 245 35.00 -46.16 21.04
N ALA A 246 35.06 -45.91 19.72
CA ALA A 246 36.08 -46.49 18.85
C ALA A 246 37.49 -45.95 19.17
N LYS A 247 37.59 -44.66 19.52
CA LYS A 247 38.84 -44.00 19.90
C LYS A 247 39.35 -44.49 21.26
N GLU A 248 38.48 -44.62 22.26
CA GLU A 248 38.88 -45.05 23.62
C GLU A 248 39.05 -46.57 23.76
N ALA A 249 38.27 -47.39 23.07
CA ALA A 249 38.33 -48.83 23.28
C ALA A 249 39.41 -49.52 22.43
N GLU A 250 39.64 -49.09 21.20
CA GLU A 250 40.46 -49.85 20.25
C GLU A 250 41.86 -49.25 20.08
N ILE A 251 41.97 -47.93 19.93
CA ILE A 251 43.29 -47.26 19.85
C ILE A 251 44.01 -47.34 21.19
N SER A 252 43.31 -47.14 22.32
CA SER A 252 43.94 -47.27 23.64
C SER A 252 44.37 -48.71 23.95
N ARG A 253 43.62 -49.72 23.48
CA ARG A 253 44.05 -51.14 23.58
C ARG A 253 45.30 -51.41 22.76
N LEU A 254 45.34 -50.98 21.50
CA LEU A 254 46.53 -51.15 20.65
C LEU A 254 47.75 -50.42 21.22
N ILE A 255 47.56 -49.26 21.85
CA ILE A 255 48.64 -48.55 22.56
C ILE A 255 49.10 -49.34 23.79
N GLN A 256 48.17 -49.88 24.58
CA GLN A 256 48.50 -50.70 25.76
C GLN A 256 49.22 -52.01 25.36
N GLU A 257 48.71 -52.73 24.36
CA GLU A 257 49.33 -53.95 23.83
C GLU A 257 50.74 -53.68 23.30
N LYS A 258 50.92 -52.56 22.58
CA LYS A 258 52.25 -52.10 22.13
C LYS A 258 53.19 -51.82 23.30
N GLU A 259 52.72 -51.16 24.36
CA GLU A 259 53.53 -50.87 25.55
C GLU A 259 53.87 -52.12 26.36
N GLU A 260 52.92 -53.04 26.51
CA GLU A 260 53.10 -54.30 27.21
C GLU A 260 54.07 -55.22 26.45
N MET A 261 53.93 -55.31 25.13
CA MET A 261 54.85 -56.05 24.27
C MET A 261 56.28 -55.49 24.35
N LYS A 262 56.45 -54.16 24.38
CA LYS A 262 57.76 -53.53 24.63
C LYS A 262 58.34 -53.91 25.98
N ARG A 263 57.53 -53.95 27.03
CA ARG A 263 57.99 -54.33 28.39
C ARG A 263 58.41 -55.78 28.45
N GLN A 264 57.59 -56.70 27.94
CA GLN A 264 57.90 -58.14 27.91
C GLN A 264 59.21 -58.39 27.16
N PHE A 265 59.39 -57.72 26.02
CA PHE A 265 60.63 -57.78 25.26
C PHE A 265 61.85 -57.24 26.00
N GLU A 266 61.73 -56.10 26.69
CA GLU A 266 62.84 -55.55 27.48
C GLU A 266 63.27 -56.45 28.63
N GLU A 267 62.31 -57.15 29.25
CA GLU A 267 62.59 -58.15 30.30
C GLU A 267 63.28 -59.39 29.73
N GLU A 268 62.79 -59.92 28.62
CA GLU A 268 63.34 -61.11 27.97
C GLU A 268 64.73 -60.84 27.36
N ARG A 269 64.91 -59.67 26.75
CA ARG A 269 66.20 -59.15 26.30
C ARG A 269 67.20 -59.06 27.46
N ARG A 270 66.77 -58.59 28.64
CA ARG A 270 67.64 -58.52 29.82
C ARG A 270 68.07 -59.91 30.28
N ARG A 271 67.14 -60.87 30.33
CA ARG A 271 67.44 -62.27 30.70
C ARG A 271 68.44 -62.91 29.73
N LEU A 272 68.21 -62.78 28.42
CA LEU A 272 69.11 -63.33 27.39
C LEU A 272 70.50 -62.69 27.45
N ILE A 273 70.60 -61.37 27.65
CA ILE A 273 71.90 -60.69 27.83
C ILE A 273 72.66 -61.23 29.06
N GLU A 274 71.96 -61.43 30.18
CA GLU A 274 72.56 -62.01 31.39
C GLU A 274 73.01 -63.46 31.16
N GLU A 275 72.22 -64.27 30.46
CA GLU A 275 72.52 -65.67 30.15
C GLU A 275 73.73 -65.80 29.21
N ILE A 276 73.78 -64.97 28.15
CA ILE A 276 74.93 -64.82 27.24
C ILE A 276 76.21 -64.45 28.02
N SER A 277 76.10 -63.56 29.03
CA SER A 277 77.26 -63.10 29.81
C SER A 277 77.85 -64.18 30.75
N ARG A 278 77.06 -65.18 31.13
CA ARG A 278 77.47 -66.27 32.04
C ARG A 278 77.90 -67.53 31.28
N MET A 279 77.62 -67.62 29.98
CA MET A 279 77.95 -68.74 29.12
C MET A 279 79.45 -68.77 28.79
N LYS A 280 80.11 -69.90 29.04
CA LYS A 280 81.55 -70.11 28.70
C LYS A 280 81.77 -70.82 27.37
N ASP A 281 80.73 -71.49 26.87
CA ASP A 281 80.75 -72.19 25.59
C ASP A 281 80.50 -71.20 24.44
N GLU A 282 81.48 -71.08 23.54
CA GLU A 282 81.48 -70.08 22.46
C GLU A 282 80.40 -70.35 21.40
N GLU A 283 80.06 -71.62 21.18
CA GLU A 283 79.07 -72.04 20.17
C GLU A 283 77.64 -71.79 20.69
N ALA A 284 77.37 -72.14 21.95
CA ALA A 284 76.13 -71.82 22.63
C ALA A 284 75.91 -70.31 22.78
N ARG A 285 76.98 -69.55 23.01
CA ARG A 285 76.91 -68.08 23.08
C ARG A 285 76.49 -67.46 21.74
N ARG A 286 77.06 -67.92 20.61
CA ARG A 286 76.67 -67.43 19.28
C ARG A 286 75.21 -67.75 18.96
N MET A 287 74.72 -68.94 19.31
CA MET A 287 73.32 -69.31 19.10
C MET A 287 72.36 -68.38 19.85
N LEU A 288 72.67 -68.03 21.11
CA LEU A 288 71.86 -67.09 21.90
C LEU A 288 71.96 -65.64 21.39
N GLU A 289 73.12 -65.22 20.89
CA GLU A 289 73.29 -63.90 20.25
C GLU A 289 72.45 -63.79 18.96
N GLU A 290 72.44 -64.84 18.12
CA GLU A 290 71.59 -64.93 16.92
C GLU A 290 70.10 -64.96 17.27
N GLU A 291 69.71 -65.67 18.33
CA GLU A 291 68.33 -65.70 18.81
C GLU A 291 67.88 -64.32 19.33
N LEU A 292 68.74 -63.61 20.06
CA LEU A 292 68.47 -62.25 20.50
C LEU A 292 68.31 -61.27 19.33
N GLU A 293 69.14 -61.38 18.29
CA GLU A 293 69.00 -60.58 17.06
C GLU A 293 67.73 -60.93 16.28
N ARG A 294 67.34 -62.20 16.24
CA ARG A 294 66.08 -62.64 15.61
C ARG A 294 64.89 -62.04 16.36
N MET A 295 64.88 -62.15 17.68
CA MET A 295 63.83 -61.57 18.53
C MET A 295 63.77 -60.04 18.41
N GLN A 296 64.91 -59.34 18.34
CA GLN A 296 64.94 -57.89 18.09
C GLN A 296 64.29 -57.50 16.77
N ARG A 297 64.58 -58.25 15.70
CA ARG A 297 64.00 -58.01 14.37
C ARG A 297 62.49 -58.26 14.34
N GLU A 298 62.04 -59.36 14.96
CA GLU A 298 60.61 -59.71 15.06
C GLU A 298 59.82 -58.67 15.87
N MET A 299 60.38 -58.21 16.99
CA MET A 299 59.78 -57.17 17.83
C MET A 299 59.65 -55.83 17.10
N LEU A 300 60.72 -55.38 16.44
CA LEU A 300 60.69 -54.14 15.65
C LEU A 300 59.63 -54.19 14.55
N ALA A 301 59.56 -55.30 13.82
CA ALA A 301 58.54 -55.50 12.79
C ALA A 301 57.11 -55.49 13.37
N SER A 302 56.90 -56.09 14.55
CA SER A 302 55.59 -56.09 15.22
C SER A 302 55.17 -54.70 15.70
N ILE A 303 56.10 -53.94 16.29
CA ILE A 303 55.86 -52.55 16.71
C ILE A 303 55.54 -51.67 15.51
N GLU A 304 56.28 -51.80 14.40
CA GLU A 304 56.03 -51.04 13.18
C GLU A 304 54.65 -51.36 12.58
N ALA A 305 54.24 -52.64 12.61
CA ALA A 305 52.91 -53.06 12.17
C ALA A 305 51.79 -52.45 13.03
N MET A 306 51.92 -52.49 14.37
CA MET A 306 50.96 -51.86 15.28
C MET A 306 50.90 -50.33 15.09
N GLU A 307 52.04 -49.67 14.90
CA GLU A 307 52.07 -48.23 14.63
C GLU A 307 51.40 -47.86 13.31
N ALA A 308 51.59 -48.67 12.26
CA ALA A 308 50.91 -48.48 10.99
C ALA A 308 49.39 -48.64 11.13
N GLU A 309 48.94 -49.60 11.94
CA GLU A 309 47.51 -49.83 12.22
C GLU A 309 46.87 -48.69 13.01
N ILE A 310 47.55 -48.19 14.07
CA ILE A 310 47.11 -47.01 14.83
C ILE A 310 46.98 -45.80 13.90
N ARG A 311 48.01 -45.50 13.10
CA ARG A 311 47.99 -44.38 12.15
C ARG A 311 46.84 -44.48 11.14
N ARG A 312 46.55 -45.69 10.65
CA ARG A 312 45.44 -45.93 9.71
C ARG A 312 44.09 -45.64 10.37
N LYS A 313 43.87 -46.10 11.61
CA LYS A 313 42.63 -45.85 12.36
C LYS A 313 42.46 -44.37 12.72
N GLU A 314 43.53 -43.68 13.10
CA GLU A 314 43.51 -42.22 13.35
C GLU A 314 43.10 -41.43 12.09
N LEU A 315 43.62 -41.80 10.92
CA LEU A 315 43.26 -41.16 9.66
C LEU A 315 41.78 -41.37 9.31
N GLN A 316 41.26 -42.59 9.48
CA GLN A 316 39.84 -42.89 9.26
C GLN A 316 38.91 -42.11 10.20
N LEU A 317 39.31 -41.89 11.46
CA LEU A 317 38.54 -41.07 12.40
C LEU A 317 38.50 -39.61 11.95
N LYS A 318 39.65 -39.08 11.51
CA LYS A 318 39.76 -37.71 11.03
C LYS A 318 38.93 -37.45 9.76
N GLU A 319 38.85 -38.41 8.85
CA GLU A 319 37.98 -38.33 7.66
C GLU A 319 36.51 -38.25 8.05
N LYS A 320 36.05 -39.08 9.00
CA LYS A 320 34.67 -39.07 9.49
C LYS A 320 34.30 -37.77 10.22
N GLU A 321 35.23 -37.20 11.00
CA GLU A 321 35.04 -35.88 11.64
C GLU A 321 34.89 -34.75 10.60
N MET A 322 35.67 -34.81 9.52
CA MET A 322 35.59 -33.84 8.43
C MET A 322 34.27 -33.97 7.65
N GLU A 323 33.78 -35.20 7.42
CA GLU A 323 32.48 -35.43 6.79
C GLU A 323 31.33 -34.85 7.62
N LEU A 324 31.37 -35.03 8.95
CA LEU A 324 30.40 -34.44 9.88
C LEU A 324 30.39 -32.91 9.80
N ARG A 325 31.58 -32.27 9.83
CA ARG A 325 31.70 -30.82 9.70
C ARG A 325 31.14 -30.31 8.37
N LYS A 326 31.36 -31.05 7.28
CA LYS A 326 30.82 -30.69 5.97
C LYS A 326 29.28 -30.74 5.98
N ARG A 327 28.68 -31.78 6.55
CA ARG A 327 27.22 -31.88 6.68
C ARG A 327 26.64 -30.79 7.59
N GLU A 328 27.32 -30.39 8.65
CA GLU A 328 26.91 -29.25 9.49
C GLU A 328 26.84 -27.94 8.70
N LEU A 329 27.84 -27.68 7.86
CA LEU A 329 27.86 -26.50 6.98
C LEU A 329 26.71 -26.54 5.96
N GLU A 330 26.48 -27.69 5.32
CA GLU A 330 25.38 -27.86 4.36
C GLU A 330 23.99 -27.66 5.02
N LEU A 331 23.83 -28.10 6.26
CA LEU A 331 22.57 -27.91 7.00
C LEU A 331 22.35 -26.43 7.37
N LYS A 332 23.42 -25.74 7.77
CA LYS A 332 23.38 -24.32 8.09
C LYS A 332 23.06 -23.47 6.87
N GLU A 333 23.63 -23.81 5.70
CA GLU A 333 23.28 -23.15 4.44
C GLU A 333 21.80 -23.32 4.08
N LYS A 334 21.24 -24.52 4.27
CA LYS A 334 19.80 -24.77 4.08
C LYS A 334 18.94 -23.99 5.08
N GLU A 335 19.37 -23.88 6.34
CA GLU A 335 18.68 -23.08 7.36
C GLU A 335 18.65 -21.60 6.99
N ASP A 336 19.78 -21.06 6.52
CA ASP A 336 19.88 -19.69 6.04
C ASP A 336 19.00 -19.45 4.79
N GLU A 337 18.95 -20.40 3.85
CA GLU A 337 18.10 -20.35 2.66
C GLU A 337 16.61 -20.31 3.04
N VAL A 338 16.16 -21.19 3.93
CA VAL A 338 14.77 -21.23 4.39
C VAL A 338 14.44 -19.99 5.21
N SER A 339 15.35 -19.52 6.06
CA SER A 339 15.18 -18.27 6.81
C SER A 339 15.06 -17.05 5.89
N LYS A 340 15.82 -17.03 4.79
CA LYS A 340 15.71 -16.00 3.76
C LYS A 340 14.36 -16.06 3.05
N ARG A 341 13.88 -17.24 2.67
CA ARG A 341 12.53 -17.42 2.11
C ARG A 341 11.43 -16.96 3.07
N ILE A 342 11.54 -17.29 4.37
CA ILE A 342 10.59 -16.82 5.39
C ILE A 342 10.62 -15.28 5.49
N LYS A 343 11.80 -14.66 5.46
CA LYS A 343 11.93 -13.19 5.47
C LYS A 343 11.40 -12.53 4.20
N GLU A 344 11.58 -13.14 3.03
CA GLU A 344 11.00 -12.66 1.76
C GLU A 344 9.47 -12.74 1.77
N VAL A 345 8.90 -13.82 2.32
CA VAL A 345 7.44 -13.94 2.48
C VAL A 345 6.91 -12.93 3.52
N MET A 346 7.66 -12.69 4.60
CA MET A 346 7.30 -11.71 5.64
C MET A 346 7.49 -10.25 5.18
N SER A 347 8.45 -9.95 4.30
CA SER A 347 8.63 -8.60 3.75
C SER A 347 7.53 -8.23 2.75
N LEU A 348 7.01 -9.22 2.02
CA LEU A 348 5.79 -9.10 1.21
C LEU A 348 4.53 -8.85 2.07
N ALA A 349 4.55 -9.24 3.36
CA ALA A 349 3.48 -8.98 4.32
C ALA A 349 3.66 -7.65 5.08
N GLY A 350 4.91 -7.24 5.37
CA GLY A 350 5.23 -6.17 6.34
C GLY A 350 5.70 -4.82 5.79
N LYS A 351 5.82 -4.62 4.47
CA LYS A 351 6.16 -3.31 3.88
C LYS A 351 5.05 -2.77 3.01
N VAL A 352 3.93 -2.45 3.63
CA VAL A 352 2.79 -2.01 2.85
C VAL A 352 1.99 -0.96 3.58
N GLU A 353 1.97 0.23 3.00
CA GLU A 353 0.70 0.94 2.86
C GLU A 353 -0.25 0.05 2.03
N LYS A 354 -0.73 -1.07 2.62
CA LYS A 354 -1.61 -2.03 1.93
C LYS A 354 -3.03 -1.53 2.02
N GLY A 355 -3.71 -1.62 0.89
CA GLY A 355 -5.16 -1.69 0.87
C GLY A 355 -5.87 -0.39 0.55
N SER A 356 -5.41 0.38 -0.43
CA SER A 356 -6.31 1.39 -0.98
C SER A 356 -7.37 0.76 -1.89
N ARG A 357 -7.00 -0.16 -2.81
CA ARG A 357 -7.90 -0.57 -3.93
C ARG A 357 -7.62 -1.98 -4.48
N PHE A 358 -8.64 -2.84 -4.52
CA PHE A 358 -8.55 -4.22 -5.03
C PHE A 358 -9.06 -4.29 -6.46
N VAL A 359 -8.20 -4.65 -7.41
CA VAL A 359 -8.56 -4.79 -8.83
C VAL A 359 -8.31 -6.21 -9.30
N ARG A 360 -9.31 -6.85 -9.90
CA ARG A 360 -9.18 -8.24 -10.38
C ARG A 360 -8.54 -8.34 -11.76
N LEU A 361 -8.03 -9.52 -12.09
CA LEU A 361 -7.48 -9.87 -13.40
C LEU A 361 -8.42 -9.50 -14.57
N ASP A 362 -9.68 -9.93 -14.50
CA ASP A 362 -10.69 -9.67 -15.54
C ASP A 362 -11.09 -8.19 -15.63
N GLU A 363 -11.18 -7.53 -14.48
CA GLU A 363 -11.45 -6.09 -14.39
C GLU A 363 -10.31 -5.25 -14.96
N ALA A 364 -9.05 -5.53 -14.57
CA ALA A 364 -7.87 -4.85 -15.08
C ALA A 364 -7.77 -4.97 -16.60
N ARG A 365 -8.11 -6.14 -17.17
CA ARG A 365 -8.17 -6.32 -18.62
C ARG A 365 -9.23 -5.46 -19.28
N MET A 366 -10.41 -5.37 -18.69
CA MET A 366 -11.49 -4.52 -19.20
C MET A 366 -11.12 -3.03 -19.12
N LEU A 367 -10.48 -2.61 -18.02
CA LEU A 367 -9.95 -1.25 -17.86
C LEU A 367 -8.91 -0.92 -18.94
N GLU A 368 -7.97 -1.83 -19.20
CA GLU A 368 -6.99 -1.68 -20.28
C GLU A 368 -7.65 -1.53 -21.65
N MET A 369 -8.59 -2.43 -21.99
CA MET A 369 -9.30 -2.37 -23.27
C MET A 369 -10.08 -1.06 -23.43
N ASN A 370 -10.76 -0.63 -22.36
CA ASN A 370 -11.53 0.61 -22.35
C ASN A 370 -10.63 1.84 -22.48
N PHE A 371 -9.53 1.90 -21.72
CA PHE A 371 -8.58 3.01 -21.79
C PHE A 371 -7.99 3.16 -23.20
N VAL A 372 -7.46 2.07 -23.76
CA VAL A 372 -6.87 2.04 -25.11
C VAL A 372 -7.90 2.45 -26.16
N GLY A 373 -9.11 1.87 -26.10
CA GLY A 373 -10.19 2.19 -27.03
C GLY A 373 -10.60 3.66 -26.97
N ARG A 374 -10.75 4.22 -25.76
CA ARG A 374 -11.11 5.62 -25.54
C ARG A 374 -10.03 6.56 -26.06
N ILE A 375 -8.76 6.33 -25.73
CA ILE A 375 -7.66 7.16 -26.22
C ILE A 375 -7.63 7.18 -27.75
N ARG A 376 -7.64 6.00 -28.39
CA ARG A 376 -7.63 5.92 -29.87
C ARG A 376 -8.81 6.66 -30.50
N SER A 377 -9.98 6.63 -29.87
CA SER A 377 -11.17 7.31 -30.37
C SER A 377 -11.05 8.83 -30.38
N LYS A 378 -10.24 9.41 -29.49
CA LYS A 378 -10.05 10.87 -29.34
C LYS A 378 -9.01 11.46 -30.28
N PHE A 379 -8.12 10.63 -30.83
CA PHE A 379 -7.13 11.06 -31.83
C PHE A 379 -7.62 10.73 -33.25
N ARG A 380 -8.51 11.58 -33.79
CA ARG A 380 -9.02 11.48 -35.17
C ARG A 380 -8.69 12.74 -35.96
N ASP A 381 -8.07 12.57 -37.12
CA ASP A 381 -7.72 13.59 -38.12
C ASP A 381 -6.89 14.78 -37.59
N GLU A 382 -7.48 15.62 -36.74
CA GLU A 382 -6.91 16.85 -36.22
C GLU A 382 -7.27 17.06 -34.75
N VAL A 383 -6.31 17.56 -33.97
CA VAL A 383 -6.48 17.89 -32.56
C VAL A 383 -6.11 19.35 -32.34
N LYS A 384 -6.93 20.09 -31.58
CA LYS A 384 -6.60 21.46 -31.15
C LYS A 384 -5.96 21.42 -29.77
N LEU A 385 -4.74 21.93 -29.68
CA LEU A 385 -3.95 22.01 -28.44
C LEU A 385 -3.31 23.39 -28.35
N LEU A 386 -3.40 24.04 -27.19
CA LEU A 386 -2.78 25.35 -26.94
C LEU A 386 -3.12 26.41 -28.01
N GLY A 387 -4.37 26.41 -28.49
CA GLY A 387 -4.84 27.31 -29.56
C GLY A 387 -4.32 26.99 -30.96
N ARG A 388 -3.50 25.94 -31.13
CA ARG A 388 -2.93 25.49 -32.42
C ARG A 388 -3.63 24.22 -32.89
N THR A 389 -3.61 23.99 -34.20
CA THR A 389 -4.19 22.77 -34.80
C THR A 389 -3.06 21.83 -35.18
N PHE A 390 -3.13 20.60 -34.72
CA PHE A 390 -2.19 19.53 -35.02
C PHE A 390 -2.87 18.47 -35.89
N LYS A 391 -2.20 18.02 -36.95
CA LYS A 391 -2.61 16.86 -37.72
C LYS A 391 -2.15 15.59 -37.01
N VAL A 392 -3.05 14.61 -36.87
CA VAL A 392 -2.69 13.27 -36.40
C VAL A 392 -1.98 12.53 -37.54
N GLY A 393 -0.71 12.21 -37.33
CA GLY A 393 0.14 11.52 -38.30
C GLY A 393 0.00 10.00 -38.24
N SER A 394 0.14 9.43 -37.05
CA SER A 394 -0.04 7.99 -36.80
C SER A 394 -0.64 7.75 -35.42
N VAL A 395 -1.34 6.63 -35.28
CA VAL A 395 -1.86 6.10 -34.01
C VAL A 395 -1.51 4.62 -33.97
N GLU A 396 -0.50 4.26 -33.19
CA GLU A 396 0.03 2.90 -33.09
C GLU A 396 -0.22 2.32 -31.71
N GLU A 397 -0.62 1.05 -31.65
CA GLU A 397 -0.88 0.34 -30.40
C GLU A 397 0.15 -0.78 -30.23
N ARG A 398 0.81 -0.84 -29.08
CA ARG A 398 1.86 -1.82 -28.79
C ARG A 398 1.66 -2.42 -27.40
N LYS A 399 2.06 -3.68 -27.25
CA LYS A 399 2.14 -4.35 -25.95
C LYS A 399 3.50 -4.06 -25.33
N THR A 400 3.55 -3.76 -24.05
CA THR A 400 4.83 -3.54 -23.34
C THR A 400 5.18 -4.70 -22.41
N PHE A 401 4.22 -5.58 -22.12
CA PHE A 401 4.43 -6.77 -21.32
C PHE A 401 4.40 -8.06 -22.17
N ASP A 402 5.40 -8.93 -21.98
CA ASP A 402 5.44 -10.26 -22.57
C ASP A 402 4.88 -11.32 -21.61
N LYS A 403 3.76 -11.91 -22.01
CA LYS A 403 3.07 -12.97 -21.25
C LYS A 403 3.63 -14.36 -21.50
N GLY A 404 4.61 -14.51 -22.41
CA GLY A 404 5.16 -15.80 -22.83
C GLY A 404 5.60 -16.68 -21.65
N SER A 405 6.18 -16.08 -20.62
CA SER A 405 6.67 -16.73 -19.39
C SER A 405 5.58 -17.39 -18.52
N TYR A 406 4.30 -17.09 -18.78
CA TYR A 406 3.13 -17.66 -18.09
C TYR A 406 2.36 -18.69 -18.93
N THR A 407 2.80 -18.93 -20.17
CA THR A 407 2.21 -19.95 -21.04
C THR A 407 2.38 -21.33 -20.40
N GLY A 408 1.28 -22.08 -20.25
CA GLY A 408 1.27 -23.38 -19.58
C GLY A 408 1.25 -23.33 -18.05
N LYS A 409 1.47 -22.17 -17.43
CA LYS A 409 1.26 -21.95 -15.98
C LYS A 409 -0.16 -21.50 -15.67
N LEU A 410 -0.77 -20.74 -16.58
CA LEU A 410 -2.15 -20.28 -16.48
C LEU A 410 -3.04 -21.00 -17.49
N SER A 411 -4.35 -21.03 -17.22
CA SER A 411 -5.34 -21.44 -18.20
C SER A 411 -5.33 -20.48 -19.40
N GLU A 412 -5.74 -20.96 -20.59
CA GLU A 412 -5.81 -20.10 -21.78
C GLU A 412 -6.73 -18.88 -21.57
N ARG A 413 -7.79 -19.06 -20.77
CA ARG A 413 -8.72 -18.00 -20.39
C ARG A 413 -8.04 -16.95 -19.52
N ASP A 414 -7.33 -17.37 -18.48
CA ASP A 414 -6.70 -16.44 -17.53
C ASP A 414 -5.52 -15.72 -18.18
N LEU A 415 -4.73 -16.42 -19.01
CA LEU A 415 -3.64 -15.83 -19.78
C LEU A 415 -4.12 -14.72 -20.74
N LYS A 416 -5.32 -14.88 -21.33
CA LYS A 416 -5.96 -13.83 -22.14
C LYS A 416 -6.39 -12.61 -21.32
N ASN A 417 -6.71 -12.81 -20.03
CA ASN A 417 -7.14 -11.76 -19.11
C ASN A 417 -5.99 -11.07 -18.36
N VAL A 418 -4.74 -11.56 -18.44
CA VAL A 418 -3.60 -10.77 -17.95
C VAL A 418 -3.53 -9.46 -18.74
N PRO A 419 -3.28 -8.28 -18.15
CA PRO A 419 -3.06 -7.06 -18.93
C PRO A 419 -1.81 -7.16 -19.83
N ASP A 420 -1.82 -6.56 -21.02
CA ASP A 420 -0.62 -6.49 -21.88
C ASP A 420 0.25 -5.23 -21.58
N ASN A 421 -0.14 -4.41 -20.59
CA ASN A 421 0.32 -3.03 -20.37
C ASN A 421 0.40 -2.25 -21.70
N ARG A 422 -0.74 -2.13 -22.39
CA ARG A 422 -0.78 -1.52 -23.73
C ARG A 422 -0.40 -0.05 -23.71
N MET A 423 0.39 0.33 -24.72
CA MET A 423 0.72 1.71 -25.05
C MET A 423 0.09 2.09 -26.38
N VAL A 424 -0.53 3.27 -26.43
CA VAL A 424 -0.94 3.95 -27.67
C VAL A 424 0.01 5.11 -27.92
N GLU A 425 0.80 5.03 -28.99
CA GLU A 425 1.69 6.10 -29.45
C GLU A 425 1.01 6.89 -30.57
N VAL A 426 0.91 8.21 -30.40
CA VAL A 426 0.30 9.13 -31.36
C VAL A 426 1.28 10.21 -31.76
N ARG A 427 1.52 10.36 -33.07
CA ARG A 427 2.38 11.43 -33.59
C ARG A 427 1.53 12.59 -34.08
N LEU A 428 1.77 13.77 -33.53
CA LEU A 428 1.08 15.01 -33.87
C LEU A 428 2.04 15.97 -34.54
N ARG A 429 1.59 16.62 -35.62
CA ARG A 429 2.37 17.63 -36.34
C ARG A 429 1.59 18.90 -36.54
N GLU A 430 2.14 20.03 -36.13
CA GLU A 430 1.48 21.33 -36.21
C GLU A 430 1.13 21.70 -37.67
N LYS A 431 -0.11 22.15 -37.88
CA LYS A 431 -0.54 22.73 -39.15
C LYS A 431 -0.17 24.20 -39.20
N LYS A 432 0.98 24.50 -39.82
CA LYS A 432 1.47 25.86 -40.07
C LYS A 432 1.98 26.03 -41.49
N LEU A 433 1.80 27.23 -42.07
CA LEU A 433 2.20 27.57 -43.44
C LEU A 433 3.69 27.97 -43.56
N LEU A 434 4.26 28.62 -42.55
CA LEU A 434 5.64 29.13 -42.53
C LEU A 434 6.31 28.89 -41.16
N GLY A 435 7.59 28.53 -41.15
CA GLY A 435 8.40 28.28 -39.95
C GLY A 435 8.55 26.79 -39.58
N LYS A 436 9.39 26.50 -38.55
CA LYS A 436 9.55 25.14 -38.01
C LYS A 436 8.22 24.69 -37.40
N LYS A 437 7.73 23.52 -37.82
CA LYS A 437 6.51 22.90 -37.28
C LYS A 437 6.87 22.17 -35.99
N GLU A 438 6.01 22.29 -35.00
CA GLU A 438 6.13 21.52 -33.78
C GLU A 438 5.68 20.07 -33.99
N GLU A 439 6.42 19.13 -33.39
CA GLU A 439 6.09 17.71 -33.39
C GLU A 439 5.96 17.23 -31.94
N ILE A 440 4.84 16.56 -31.66
CA ILE A 440 4.51 16.03 -30.33
C ILE A 440 4.24 14.54 -30.49
N THR A 441 4.91 13.74 -29.67
CA THR A 441 4.63 12.30 -29.53
C THR A 441 3.87 12.09 -28.23
N VAL A 442 2.61 11.66 -28.33
CA VAL A 442 1.80 11.31 -27.16
C VAL A 442 1.93 9.82 -26.93
N ARG A 443 2.27 9.41 -25.71
CA ARG A 443 2.27 8.01 -25.27
C ARG A 443 1.24 7.85 -24.18
N ALA A 444 0.13 7.20 -24.51
CA ALA A 444 -0.87 6.83 -23.54
C ALA A 444 -0.65 5.38 -23.09
N LEU A 445 -0.28 5.18 -21.83
CA LEU A 445 0.09 3.88 -21.28
C LEU A 445 -0.97 3.43 -20.29
N PHE A 446 -1.51 2.23 -20.50
CA PHE A 446 -2.09 1.47 -19.39
C PHE A 446 -0.94 0.82 -18.64
N TYR A 447 -0.79 1.15 -17.36
CA TYR A 447 0.38 0.74 -16.58
C TYR A 447 -0.07 0.14 -15.25
N GLY A 448 0.14 -1.17 -15.12
CA GLY A 448 -0.04 -1.91 -13.87
C GLY A 448 1.07 -2.93 -13.70
N ARG A 449 0.86 -3.94 -12.84
CA ARG A 449 1.79 -5.04 -12.61
C ARG A 449 1.21 -6.38 -13.10
N PRO A 450 1.25 -6.66 -14.41
CA PRO A 450 0.75 -7.90 -15.01
C PRO A 450 1.18 -9.18 -14.30
N GLU A 451 2.37 -9.19 -13.71
CA GLU A 451 2.93 -10.30 -12.93
C GLU A 451 2.07 -10.60 -11.70
N ARG A 452 1.60 -9.57 -10.99
CA ARG A 452 0.66 -9.73 -9.86
C ARG A 452 -0.63 -10.38 -10.34
N TYR A 453 -1.22 -9.87 -11.41
CA TYR A 453 -2.44 -10.44 -11.96
C TYR A 453 -2.25 -11.90 -12.43
N ALA A 454 -1.09 -12.23 -13.00
CA ALA A 454 -0.77 -13.57 -13.44
C ALA A 454 -0.52 -14.56 -12.28
N GLU A 455 0.09 -14.12 -11.18
CA GLU A 455 0.45 -14.99 -10.06
C GLU A 455 -0.64 -15.12 -8.99
N VAL A 456 -1.31 -14.02 -8.66
CA VAL A 456 -2.29 -13.97 -7.57
C VAL A 456 -3.74 -13.73 -8.03
N GLY A 457 -3.93 -13.29 -9.29
CA GLY A 457 -5.25 -13.08 -9.90
C GLY A 457 -5.86 -11.68 -9.67
N PHE A 458 -5.14 -10.80 -8.98
CA PHE A 458 -5.56 -9.44 -8.65
C PHE A 458 -4.35 -8.57 -8.29
N ASP A 459 -4.55 -7.27 -8.17
CA ASP A 459 -3.57 -6.34 -7.61
C ASP A 459 -4.24 -5.42 -6.57
N THR A 460 -3.50 -5.06 -5.53
CA THR A 460 -3.99 -4.19 -4.43
C THR A 460 -3.17 -2.95 -4.19
N ASP A 461 -1.94 -2.91 -4.70
CA ASP A 461 -1.02 -1.85 -4.32
C ASP A 461 -1.04 -0.74 -5.40
N PRO A 462 -1.00 0.54 -5.03
CA PRO A 462 -0.85 1.60 -6.02
C PRO A 462 0.54 1.55 -6.67
N LEU A 463 0.70 2.21 -7.83
CA LEU A 463 2.02 2.41 -8.44
C LEU A 463 2.87 3.35 -7.58
N GLU A 464 4.18 3.07 -7.53
CA GLU A 464 5.14 3.81 -6.73
C GLU A 464 5.88 4.87 -7.55
N LEU A 465 6.56 5.79 -6.86
CA LEU A 465 7.37 6.82 -7.51
C LEU A 465 8.47 6.23 -8.40
N ALA A 466 9.04 5.07 -8.01
CA ALA A 466 10.05 4.37 -8.79
C ALA A 466 9.53 3.93 -10.16
N ASP A 467 8.28 3.47 -10.21
CA ASP A 467 7.61 3.03 -11.43
C ASP A 467 7.44 4.19 -12.43
N ILE A 468 7.07 5.38 -11.92
CA ILE A 468 6.93 6.59 -12.74
C ILE A 468 8.29 7.13 -13.20
N ASN A 469 9.30 7.09 -12.33
CA ASN A 469 10.64 7.55 -12.67
C ASN A 469 11.25 6.77 -13.84
N ALA A 470 11.02 5.45 -13.90
CA ALA A 470 11.48 4.64 -15.04
C ALA A 470 10.90 5.16 -16.37
N LEU A 471 9.59 5.40 -16.43
CA LEU A 471 8.92 5.94 -17.62
C LEU A 471 9.44 7.32 -18.02
N LEU A 472 9.71 8.19 -17.03
CA LEU A 472 10.23 9.54 -17.26
C LEU A 472 11.66 9.54 -17.82
N VAL A 473 12.51 8.65 -17.32
CA VAL A 473 13.89 8.50 -17.81
C VAL A 473 13.88 8.05 -19.27
N ASP A 474 13.11 7.01 -19.59
CA ASP A 474 12.99 6.50 -20.96
C ASP A 474 12.47 7.57 -21.92
N ALA A 475 11.42 8.32 -21.53
CA ALA A 475 10.89 9.40 -22.34
C ALA A 475 11.89 10.54 -22.54
N ARG A 476 12.69 10.89 -21.53
CA ARG A 476 13.69 11.95 -21.65
C ARG A 476 14.80 11.57 -22.61
N ASP A 477 15.27 10.32 -22.55
CA ASP A 477 16.38 9.85 -23.37
C ASP A 477 15.99 9.74 -24.86
N GLU A 478 14.69 9.58 -25.14
CA GLU A 478 14.13 9.53 -26.49
C GLU A 478 13.69 10.90 -27.05
N ALA A 479 13.45 11.90 -26.20
CA ALA A 479 12.97 13.23 -26.60
C ALA A 479 14.09 14.11 -27.23
N LYS A 480 14.54 13.74 -28.44
CA LYS A 480 15.67 14.38 -29.15
C LYS A 480 15.30 15.62 -29.97
N ASP A 481 14.22 15.58 -30.75
CA ASP A 481 13.86 16.64 -31.72
C ASP A 481 12.38 17.13 -31.61
N GLY A 482 11.71 16.81 -30.50
CA GLY A 482 10.31 17.16 -30.25
C GLY A 482 9.90 16.88 -28.81
N ARG A 483 8.62 17.09 -28.50
CA ARG A 483 8.08 16.86 -27.15
C ARG A 483 7.46 15.47 -27.03
N ILE A 484 7.70 14.78 -25.92
CA ILE A 484 6.98 13.57 -25.52
C ILE A 484 5.98 13.92 -24.42
N VAL A 485 4.72 13.54 -24.59
CA VAL A 485 3.69 13.66 -23.56
C VAL A 485 3.30 12.28 -23.08
N LEU A 486 3.59 11.98 -21.83
CA LEU A 486 3.21 10.74 -21.16
C LEU A 486 1.85 10.89 -20.50
N LEU A 487 0.91 10.05 -20.91
CA LEU A 487 -0.41 9.91 -20.31
C LEU A 487 -0.50 8.53 -19.67
N VAL A 488 -0.23 8.42 -18.38
CA VAL A 488 -0.10 7.11 -17.69
C VAL A 488 -1.38 6.83 -16.90
N ALA A 489 -2.05 5.74 -17.21
CA ALA A 489 -3.27 5.33 -16.55
C ALA A 489 -3.06 4.07 -15.71
N SER A 490 -3.41 4.14 -14.42
CA SER A 490 -3.23 3.04 -13.47
C SER A 490 -4.57 2.44 -13.06
N PRO A 491 -4.71 1.10 -13.07
CA PRO A 491 -5.89 0.43 -12.53
C PRO A 491 -5.99 0.55 -11.00
N THR A 492 -4.86 0.52 -10.28
CA THR A 492 -4.81 0.58 -8.81
C THR A 492 -4.49 1.98 -8.28
N GLY A 493 -4.40 2.97 -9.16
CA GLY A 493 -4.02 4.34 -8.82
C GLY A 493 -2.53 4.50 -8.51
N PHE A 494 -2.22 5.56 -7.75
CA PHE A 494 -0.86 6.02 -7.48
C PHE A 494 -0.65 6.28 -5.99
N GLU A 495 0.57 6.04 -5.50
CA GLU A 495 0.95 6.32 -4.12
C GLU A 495 0.79 7.82 -3.81
N ARG A 496 0.26 8.18 -2.63
CA ARG A 496 -0.07 9.57 -2.27
C ARG A 496 1.12 10.52 -2.43
N ARG A 497 2.35 10.05 -2.12
CA ARG A 497 3.54 10.89 -2.23
C ARG A 497 3.87 11.30 -3.68
N ILE A 498 3.38 10.59 -4.70
CA ILE A 498 3.61 10.94 -6.11
C ILE A 498 2.99 12.32 -6.43
N ALA A 499 1.84 12.63 -5.85
CA ALA A 499 1.22 13.96 -5.98
C ALA A 499 2.17 15.08 -5.48
N ASN A 500 2.97 14.82 -4.44
CA ASN A 500 3.95 15.77 -3.91
C ASN A 500 5.18 16.00 -4.82
N TYR A 501 5.41 15.15 -5.83
CA TYR A 501 6.51 15.32 -6.79
C TYR A 501 6.02 15.79 -8.17
N VAL A 502 4.73 15.63 -8.46
CA VAL A 502 4.14 16.01 -9.75
C VAL A 502 3.33 17.32 -9.64
N ASN A 503 2.70 17.59 -8.51
CA ASN A 503 1.76 18.69 -8.30
C ASN A 503 1.89 19.31 -6.88
N SER A 504 3.11 19.64 -6.45
CA SER A 504 3.34 20.36 -5.19
C SER A 504 3.30 21.88 -5.35
N GLY A 505 2.92 22.58 -4.27
CA GLY A 505 3.08 24.04 -4.18
C GLY A 505 4.53 24.51 -4.03
N ASP A 506 5.45 23.58 -3.73
CA ASP A 506 6.90 23.82 -3.68
C ASP A 506 7.50 23.64 -5.09
N PHE A 507 7.46 24.70 -5.89
CA PHE A 507 7.83 24.71 -7.32
C PHE A 507 9.13 23.97 -7.70
N HIS A 508 10.12 23.91 -6.81
CA HIS A 508 11.40 23.22 -7.03
C HIS A 508 11.31 21.69 -6.96
N ARG A 509 10.22 21.13 -6.43
CA ARG A 509 9.99 19.68 -6.31
C ARG A 509 9.19 19.09 -7.46
N ASN A 510 8.50 19.93 -8.23
CA ASN A 510 7.70 19.48 -9.35
C ASN A 510 8.60 19.02 -10.49
N PHE A 511 8.27 17.87 -11.07
CA PHE A 511 8.89 17.45 -12.33
C PHE A 511 8.64 18.52 -13.40
N ILE A 512 9.74 19.07 -13.92
CA ILE A 512 9.76 20.00 -15.05
C ILE A 512 10.84 19.48 -16.00
N SER A 513 10.44 19.22 -17.24
CA SER A 513 11.34 18.85 -18.32
C SER A 513 11.06 19.73 -19.53
N GLU A 514 12.12 20.13 -20.22
CA GLU A 514 12.01 20.96 -21.42
C GLU A 514 11.18 20.24 -22.50
N ASN A 515 11.33 18.92 -22.65
CA ASN A 515 10.76 18.15 -23.75
C ASN A 515 9.85 16.98 -23.30
N VAL A 516 9.61 16.81 -22.00
CA VAL A 516 8.72 15.75 -21.48
C VAL A 516 7.64 16.35 -20.59
N SER A 517 6.40 15.95 -20.85
CA SER A 517 5.24 16.32 -20.04
C SER A 517 4.56 15.06 -19.50
N LEU A 518 4.03 15.12 -18.27
CA LEU A 518 3.43 13.97 -17.59
C LEU A 518 2.03 14.31 -17.08
N ALA A 519 1.09 13.42 -17.36
CA ALA A 519 -0.21 13.37 -16.71
C ALA A 519 -0.54 11.93 -16.30
N LEU A 520 -0.98 11.76 -15.07
CA LEU A 520 -1.35 10.48 -14.47
C LEU A 520 -2.88 10.43 -14.31
N LEU A 521 -3.48 9.31 -14.70
CA LEU A 521 -4.92 9.05 -14.59
C LEU A 521 -5.15 7.83 -13.70
N ASP A 522 -5.87 8.03 -12.62
CA ASP A 522 -6.42 6.95 -11.83
C ASP A 522 -7.71 6.45 -12.52
N LEU A 523 -7.71 5.20 -12.99
CA LEU A 523 -8.82 4.66 -13.78
C LEU A 523 -10.07 4.36 -12.96
N GLU A 524 -9.91 4.17 -11.65
CA GLU A 524 -11.03 3.85 -10.76
C GLU A 524 -11.69 5.12 -10.22
N SER A 525 -10.89 6.07 -9.71
CA SER A 525 -11.43 7.35 -9.20
C SER A 525 -11.70 8.38 -10.28
N GLY A 526 -11.04 8.25 -11.44
CA GLY A 526 -10.99 9.29 -12.48
C GLY A 526 -10.11 10.49 -12.11
N GLU A 527 -9.33 10.39 -11.03
CA GLU A 527 -8.42 11.44 -10.58
C GLU A 527 -7.30 11.67 -11.60
N LEU A 528 -7.02 12.95 -11.87
CA LEU A 528 -5.96 13.38 -12.77
C LEU A 528 -4.88 14.12 -11.99
N ILE A 529 -3.64 13.63 -12.07
CA ILE A 529 -2.48 14.21 -11.40
C ILE A 529 -1.50 14.68 -12.47
N TYR A 530 -1.28 15.99 -12.54
CA TYR A 530 -0.31 16.60 -13.43
C TYR A 530 0.19 17.92 -12.84
N ASN A 531 1.33 18.43 -13.33
CA ASN A 531 1.84 19.73 -12.93
C ASN A 531 0.97 20.85 -13.56
N PRO A 532 0.29 21.71 -12.79
CA PRO A 532 -0.58 22.76 -13.32
C PRO A 532 0.17 23.83 -14.10
N HIS A 533 1.50 23.89 -13.95
CA HIS A 533 2.38 24.79 -14.69
C HIS A 533 2.95 24.15 -15.98
N ASP A 534 2.67 22.87 -16.25
CA ASP A 534 2.96 22.25 -17.54
C ASP A 534 1.78 22.47 -18.50
N GLU A 535 1.96 23.39 -19.45
CA GLU A 535 0.93 23.77 -20.42
C GLU A 535 0.48 22.58 -21.28
N TYR A 536 1.38 21.67 -21.61
CA TYR A 536 1.04 20.51 -22.45
C TYR A 536 0.28 19.47 -21.65
N ALA A 537 0.75 19.12 -20.45
CA ALA A 537 0.01 18.19 -19.58
C ALA A 537 -1.43 18.68 -19.35
N LYS A 538 -1.60 19.98 -19.09
CA LYS A 538 -2.91 20.62 -18.98
C LYS A 538 -3.73 20.56 -20.27
N ALA A 539 -3.12 20.80 -21.43
CA ALA A 539 -3.82 20.74 -22.72
C ALA A 539 -4.36 19.34 -23.05
N PHE A 540 -3.76 18.28 -22.50
CA PHE A 540 -4.20 16.90 -22.68
C PHE A 540 -5.22 16.40 -21.63
N GLU A 541 -5.57 17.20 -20.63
CA GLU A 541 -6.59 16.86 -19.63
C GLU A 541 -7.92 16.38 -20.27
N PRO A 542 -8.50 17.05 -21.30
CA PRO A 542 -9.73 16.57 -21.95
C PRO A 542 -9.56 15.19 -22.62
N MET A 543 -8.35 14.87 -23.06
CA MET A 543 -8.03 13.58 -23.68
C MET A 543 -7.99 12.46 -22.65
N LEU A 544 -7.69 12.76 -21.39
CA LEU A 544 -7.65 11.79 -20.29
C LEU A 544 -8.97 11.62 -19.54
N ARG A 545 -9.96 12.51 -19.72
CA ARG A 545 -11.29 12.34 -19.12
C ARG A 545 -11.91 11.00 -19.52
N LEU A 546 -12.39 10.25 -18.54
CA LEU A 546 -12.95 8.92 -18.79
C LEU A 546 -14.20 8.98 -19.66
N GLU A 547 -15.04 10.01 -19.56
CA GLU A 547 -16.30 10.13 -20.32
C GLU A 547 -16.07 10.38 -21.83
N ARG A 548 -16.90 9.76 -22.69
CA ARG A 548 -16.94 10.09 -24.13
C ARG A 548 -17.76 11.36 -24.36
N ASP A 549 -17.43 12.12 -25.41
CA ASP A 549 -18.21 13.31 -25.81
C ASP A 549 -19.69 12.99 -26.04
N GLU A 550 -20.02 11.79 -26.54
CA GLU A 550 -21.41 11.35 -26.71
C GLU A 550 -22.11 11.02 -25.38
N GLU A 551 -21.38 10.49 -24.39
CA GLU A 551 -21.90 10.21 -23.05
C GLU A 551 -22.15 11.52 -22.29
N LEU A 552 -21.22 12.47 -22.40
CA LEU A 552 -21.36 13.82 -21.87
C LEU A 552 -22.55 14.54 -22.53
N LEU A 553 -22.67 14.45 -23.86
CA LEU A 553 -23.78 15.03 -24.61
C LEU A 553 -25.13 14.41 -24.21
N ALA A 554 -25.20 13.09 -24.00
CA ALA A 554 -26.40 12.43 -23.51
C ALA A 554 -26.79 12.94 -22.12
N LYS A 555 -25.83 13.06 -21.19
CA LYS A 555 -26.06 13.65 -19.87
C LYS A 555 -26.57 15.09 -19.94
N VAL A 556 -25.99 15.92 -20.83
CA VAL A 556 -26.47 17.29 -21.05
C VAL A 556 -27.89 17.26 -21.60
N LYS A 557 -28.20 16.39 -22.57
CA LYS A 557 -29.56 16.26 -23.10
C LYS A 557 -30.56 15.86 -22.01
N ASP A 558 -30.25 14.85 -21.22
CA ASP A 558 -31.10 14.38 -20.11
C ASP A 558 -31.36 15.51 -19.09
N PHE A 559 -30.31 16.26 -18.72
CA PHE A 559 -30.43 17.42 -17.83
C PHE A 559 -31.38 18.49 -18.41
N LEU A 560 -31.20 18.85 -19.68
CA LEU A 560 -32.04 19.86 -20.34
C LEU A 560 -33.49 19.38 -20.45
N GLU A 561 -33.72 18.12 -20.81
CA GLU A 561 -35.06 17.54 -20.91
C GLU A 561 -35.76 17.49 -19.55
N GLU A 562 -35.08 17.11 -18.47
CA GLU A 562 -35.65 17.10 -17.12
C GLU A 562 -36.11 18.50 -16.69
N LYS A 563 -35.31 19.53 -16.99
CA LYS A 563 -35.62 20.92 -16.68
C LYS A 563 -36.80 21.44 -17.50
N ILE A 564 -36.82 21.14 -18.80
CA ILE A 564 -37.92 21.47 -19.70
C ILE A 564 -39.21 20.77 -19.27
N LEU A 565 -39.15 19.50 -18.84
CA LEU A 565 -40.30 18.78 -18.30
C LEU A 565 -40.89 19.45 -17.06
N LYS A 566 -40.04 19.99 -16.18
CA LYS A 566 -40.48 20.63 -14.93
C LYS A 566 -40.95 22.07 -15.10
N ARG A 567 -40.30 22.85 -15.96
CA ARG A 567 -40.46 24.31 -16.06
C ARG A 567 -40.92 24.79 -17.43
N GLY A 568 -41.01 23.91 -18.42
CA GLY A 568 -41.31 24.22 -19.81
C GLY A 568 -40.13 24.77 -20.63
N TYR A 569 -39.10 25.32 -19.97
CA TYR A 569 -37.90 25.87 -20.60
C TYR A 569 -36.66 25.70 -19.72
N VAL A 570 -35.48 25.90 -20.33
CA VAL A 570 -34.19 26.00 -19.63
C VAL A 570 -33.35 27.11 -20.26
N ARG A 571 -32.69 27.93 -19.43
CA ARG A 571 -31.80 29.01 -19.89
C ARG A 571 -30.43 28.45 -20.27
N LEU A 572 -29.81 29.06 -21.27
CA LEU A 572 -28.44 28.74 -21.66
C LEU A 572 -27.51 28.98 -20.48
N GLU A 573 -27.61 30.13 -19.81
CA GLU A 573 -26.76 30.47 -18.67
C GLU A 573 -26.88 29.44 -17.54
N GLU A 574 -28.09 28.93 -17.26
CA GLU A 574 -28.31 27.88 -16.25
C GLU A 574 -27.63 26.57 -16.66
N ALA A 575 -27.62 26.21 -17.94
CA ALA A 575 -26.92 25.02 -18.40
C ALA A 575 -25.38 25.20 -18.39
N LEU A 576 -24.90 26.43 -18.61
CA LEU A 576 -23.47 26.77 -18.57
C LEU A 576 -22.88 26.75 -17.16
N GLU A 577 -23.71 26.87 -16.11
CA GLU A 577 -23.28 26.65 -14.72
C GLU A 577 -22.81 25.21 -14.46
N HIS A 578 -23.25 24.26 -15.30
CA HIS A 578 -23.01 22.83 -15.09
C HIS A 578 -22.17 22.18 -16.19
N PHE A 579 -22.16 22.73 -17.41
CA PHE A 579 -21.56 22.07 -18.56
C PHE A 579 -20.83 23.05 -19.49
N ALA A 580 -19.85 22.53 -20.23
CA ALA A 580 -19.09 23.32 -21.20
C ALA A 580 -19.97 23.85 -22.34
N GLU A 581 -19.76 25.11 -22.72
CA GLU A 581 -20.59 25.85 -23.67
C GLU A 581 -20.80 25.15 -25.01
N GLU A 582 -19.74 24.57 -25.56
CA GLU A 582 -19.79 23.87 -26.85
C GLU A 582 -20.70 22.63 -26.79
N THR A 583 -20.70 21.92 -25.67
CA THR A 583 -21.54 20.73 -25.45
C THR A 583 -22.99 21.13 -25.24
N VAL A 584 -23.25 22.19 -24.46
CA VAL A 584 -24.62 22.72 -24.25
C VAL A 584 -25.23 23.21 -25.56
N LYS A 585 -24.49 24.00 -26.34
CA LYS A 585 -24.96 24.48 -27.65
C LYS A 585 -25.22 23.34 -28.62
N ARG A 586 -24.39 22.28 -28.59
CA ARG A 586 -24.64 21.07 -29.38
C ARG A 586 -25.92 20.36 -28.92
N ALA A 587 -26.12 20.18 -27.62
CA ALA A 587 -27.33 19.56 -27.08
C ALA A 587 -28.60 20.35 -27.44
N PHE A 588 -28.59 21.68 -27.34
CA PHE A 588 -29.71 22.55 -27.76
C PHE A 588 -30.10 22.30 -29.23
N ARG A 589 -29.11 22.24 -30.13
CA ARG A 589 -29.35 21.99 -31.57
C ARG A 589 -29.90 20.61 -31.83
N GLU A 590 -29.37 19.58 -31.18
CA GLU A 590 -29.80 18.20 -31.40
C GLU A 590 -31.21 17.97 -30.83
N LEU A 591 -31.50 18.45 -29.62
CA LEU A 591 -32.85 18.36 -29.04
C LEU A 591 -33.90 19.15 -29.83
N SER A 592 -33.52 20.29 -30.42
CA SER A 592 -34.44 21.04 -31.29
C SER A 592 -34.82 20.23 -32.54
N LYS A 593 -33.88 19.44 -33.08
CA LYS A 593 -34.12 18.57 -34.24
C LYS A 593 -34.84 17.26 -33.88
N GLU A 594 -34.47 16.66 -32.76
CA GLU A 594 -34.94 15.32 -32.36
C GLU A 594 -36.31 15.35 -31.67
N LYS A 595 -36.58 16.40 -30.89
CA LYS A 595 -37.75 16.49 -29.98
C LYS A 595 -38.67 17.67 -30.28
N GLY A 596 -38.35 18.48 -31.29
CA GLY A 596 -39.15 19.65 -31.67
C GLY A 596 -39.11 20.80 -30.66
N TYR A 597 -38.12 20.83 -29.75
CA TYR A 597 -37.93 22.00 -28.90
C TYR A 597 -37.45 23.21 -29.71
N ILE A 598 -37.76 24.41 -29.22
CA ILE A 598 -37.44 25.66 -29.89
C ILE A 598 -36.35 26.36 -29.09
N THR A 599 -35.37 26.92 -29.78
CA THR A 599 -34.44 27.88 -29.18
C THR A 599 -34.90 29.31 -29.46
N LYS A 600 -35.00 30.14 -28.42
CA LYS A 600 -35.46 31.53 -28.57
C LYS A 600 -34.74 32.43 -27.57
N PHE A 601 -34.50 33.69 -27.96
CA PHE A 601 -34.12 34.72 -27.01
C PHE A 601 -35.38 35.38 -26.44
N VAL A 602 -35.50 35.41 -25.11
CA VAL A 602 -36.63 36.04 -24.41
C VAL A 602 -36.11 37.24 -23.63
N GLU A 603 -36.66 38.41 -23.89
CA GLU A 603 -36.25 39.67 -23.27
C GLU A 603 -36.41 39.59 -21.74
N GLY A 604 -35.36 39.96 -21.00
CA GLY A 604 -35.31 39.83 -19.54
C GLY A 604 -35.00 38.43 -18.99
N VAL A 605 -35.00 37.39 -19.83
CA VAL A 605 -34.75 35.98 -19.43
C VAL A 605 -33.46 35.40 -20.02
N GLY A 606 -33.12 35.77 -21.27
CA GLY A 606 -31.93 35.28 -21.98
C GLY A 606 -32.23 34.27 -23.09
N TYR A 607 -31.20 33.56 -23.56
CA TYR A 607 -31.34 32.52 -24.59
C TYR A 607 -31.83 31.22 -23.95
N VAL A 608 -32.94 30.65 -24.44
CA VAL A 608 -33.58 29.48 -23.83
C VAL A 608 -33.79 28.36 -24.85
N LEU A 609 -33.82 27.11 -24.35
CA LEU A 609 -34.43 25.96 -25.03
C LEU A 609 -35.78 25.70 -24.37
N VAL A 610 -36.85 25.66 -25.15
CA VAL A 610 -38.22 25.63 -24.65
C VAL A 610 -39.08 24.63 -25.41
N LYS A 611 -40.05 24.04 -24.73
CA LYS A 611 -41.03 23.14 -25.35
C LYS A 611 -41.94 23.91 -26.32
N GLU A 612 -42.19 23.33 -27.49
CA GLU A 612 -43.12 23.90 -28.47
C GLU A 612 -44.52 24.10 -27.86
N GLY A 613 -45.09 25.30 -28.01
CA GLY A 613 -46.38 25.70 -27.43
C GLY A 613 -46.34 26.17 -25.96
N PHE A 614 -45.16 26.26 -25.33
CA PHE A 614 -45.02 26.77 -23.95
C PHE A 614 -44.92 28.30 -23.85
N LEU A 615 -44.51 28.98 -24.93
CA LEU A 615 -44.40 30.44 -24.98
C LEU A 615 -45.65 31.12 -25.51
#